data_AF-A0A7J3D595-F1
#
_entry.id   AF-A0A7J3D595-F1
#
_cell.length_a   1.000
_cell.length_b   1.000
_cell.length_c   1.000
_cell.angle_alpha   90.00
_cell.angle_beta   90.00
_cell.angle_gamma   90.00
#
_symmetry.space_group_name_H-M   'P 1'
#
loop_
_entity.id
_entity.type
_entity.pdbx_description
1 polymer ?
#
loop_
_entity_poly.entity_id
_entity_poly.type
_entity_poly.pdbx_seq_one_letter_code
_entity_poly.pdbx_strand_id
1 'polypeptide(L)'
;MSARKLFFDFSSSLSRIVEELRREYEELFEKDIDISPVLRREIAHEPQVEEALGADFADETESGIREYGFEAVAVYVPFHFTTDWGIYFFKERLNGFSYIVSRRLNLPFEDAFACCERAIMEHESFHFQAEYCGTIAETILRRRLYVPYREHFKPYNEDEEAIANATMLTSRSPRIRRIRQELQSLCSVSPPGYRDYPKYLRVELLWIMEKLKDFYLKHFWENMKLYSSRRDLKCQVVIG
;
A
#
# COMPACT_ATOMS: atom_id res chain seq x y z
N MET A 1 21.58 -22.98 25.26
CA MET A 1 20.46 -22.02 25.09
C MET A 1 19.99 -22.10 23.65
N SER A 2 18.78 -22.60 23.42
CA SER A 2 18.23 -22.86 22.09
C SER A 2 17.56 -21.59 21.57
N ALA A 3 18.07 -21.05 20.46
CA ALA A 3 17.44 -19.92 19.76
C ALA A 3 16.16 -20.41 19.09
N ARG A 4 15.01 -20.01 19.62
CA ARG A 4 13.70 -20.20 18.98
C ARG A 4 13.66 -19.33 17.73
N LYS A 5 13.76 -19.93 16.55
CA LYS A 5 13.31 -19.32 15.30
C LYS A 5 11.79 -19.20 15.37
N LEU A 6 11.28 -17.98 15.57
CA LEU A 6 9.87 -17.66 15.37
C LEU A 6 9.62 -17.66 13.86
N PHE A 7 8.91 -18.67 13.38
CA PHE A 7 8.32 -18.69 12.05
C PHE A 7 7.07 -17.80 12.08
N PHE A 8 7.02 -16.76 11.25
CA PHE A 8 5.86 -15.88 11.11
C PHE A 8 5.00 -16.35 9.93
N ASP A 9 3.71 -16.56 10.18
CA ASP A 9 2.69 -16.90 9.19
C ASP A 9 1.94 -15.62 8.78
N PHE A 10 1.98 -15.26 7.49
CA PHE A 10 1.50 -13.96 7.01
C PHE A 10 -0.03 -13.82 6.92
N SER A 11 -0.79 -14.93 6.97
CA SER A 11 -2.24 -14.82 7.17
C SER A 11 -2.57 -14.20 8.53
N SER A 12 -1.67 -14.37 9.50
CA SER A 12 -1.74 -13.75 10.81
C SER A 12 -1.14 -12.34 10.84
N SER A 13 -0.29 -11.92 9.90
CA SER A 13 0.36 -10.58 9.95
C SER A 13 -0.60 -9.45 9.62
N LEU A 14 -1.30 -9.47 8.47
CA LEU A 14 -2.29 -8.43 8.18
C LEU A 14 -3.46 -8.48 9.18
N SER A 15 -3.91 -9.68 9.56
CA SER A 15 -4.95 -9.84 10.57
C SER A 15 -4.50 -9.31 11.93
N ARG A 16 -3.24 -9.52 12.32
CA ARG A 16 -2.64 -9.00 13.54
C ARG A 16 -2.31 -7.52 13.45
N ILE A 17 -1.93 -6.98 12.31
CA ILE A 17 -1.78 -5.54 12.07
C ILE A 17 -3.15 -4.89 12.14
N VAL A 18 -4.19 -5.48 11.54
CA VAL A 18 -5.57 -5.03 11.67
C VAL A 18 -6.08 -5.22 13.10
N GLU A 19 -5.68 -6.26 13.83
CA GLU A 19 -6.00 -6.44 15.25
C GLU A 19 -5.19 -5.53 16.17
N GLU A 20 -3.94 -5.19 15.83
CA GLU A 20 -3.10 -4.24 16.54
C GLU A 20 -3.62 -2.83 16.30
N LEU A 21 -3.93 -2.47 15.05
CA LEU A 21 -4.63 -1.25 14.69
C LEU A 21 -6.02 -1.19 15.34
N ARG A 22 -6.78 -2.29 15.37
CA ARG A 22 -8.07 -2.36 16.08
C ARG A 22 -7.90 -2.28 17.59
N ARG A 23 -6.81 -2.78 18.16
CA ARG A 23 -6.55 -2.74 19.61
C ARG A 23 -6.03 -1.36 20.04
N GLU A 24 -5.24 -0.73 19.18
CA GLU A 24 -4.59 0.55 19.42
C GLU A 24 -5.49 1.73 19.04
N TYR A 25 -6.42 1.51 18.11
CA TYR A 25 -7.39 2.48 17.61
C TYR A 25 -8.79 1.84 17.50
N GLU A 26 -9.31 1.29 18.61
CA GLU A 26 -10.60 0.56 18.67
C GLU A 26 -11.77 1.39 18.13
N GLU A 27 -11.72 2.71 18.33
CA GLU A 27 -12.67 3.70 17.85
C GLU A 27 -12.79 3.77 16.31
N LEU A 28 -11.78 3.33 15.55
CA LEU A 28 -11.83 3.29 14.08
C LEU A 28 -12.55 2.05 13.52
N PHE A 29 -12.90 1.08 14.38
CA PHE A 29 -13.41 -0.23 13.95
C PHE A 29 -14.76 -0.61 14.57
N GLU A 30 -15.34 0.21 15.44
CA GLU A 30 -16.70 0.02 15.94
C GLU A 30 -17.76 0.43 14.90
N LYS A 31 -18.68 -0.50 14.61
CA LYS A 31 -19.62 -0.43 13.48
C LYS A 31 -20.76 0.60 13.60
N ASP A 32 -20.88 1.30 14.72
CA ASP A 32 -22.02 2.20 14.98
C ASP A 32 -21.60 3.54 15.61
N ILE A 33 -20.34 3.96 15.46
CA ILE A 33 -19.97 5.32 15.82
C ILE A 33 -20.41 6.21 14.67
N ASP A 34 -21.49 6.98 14.88
CA ASP A 34 -21.73 8.22 14.14
C ASP A 34 -20.53 9.13 14.45
N ILE A 35 -19.45 8.97 13.66
CA ILE A 35 -18.20 9.68 13.85
C ILE A 35 -18.54 11.16 13.70
N SER A 36 -18.68 11.81 14.85
CA SER A 36 -18.94 13.23 14.98
C SER A 36 -18.07 13.99 13.97
N PRO A 37 -18.61 15.00 13.26
CA PRO A 37 -17.83 15.85 12.36
C PRO A 37 -16.56 16.45 12.98
N VAL A 38 -16.45 16.41 14.31
CA VAL A 38 -15.28 16.81 15.11
C VAL A 38 -14.12 15.81 14.97
N LEU A 39 -14.36 14.49 14.98
CA LEU A 39 -13.31 13.46 14.81
C LEU A 39 -12.76 13.39 13.38
N ARG A 40 -13.58 13.73 12.37
CA ARG A 40 -13.10 13.94 10.99
C ARG A 40 -12.05 15.06 10.86
N ARG A 41 -11.91 15.94 11.85
CA ARG A 41 -10.89 16.99 11.87
C ARG A 41 -9.60 16.58 12.61
N GLU A 42 -9.62 15.54 13.43
CA GLU A 42 -8.45 15.10 14.22
C GLU A 42 -7.60 14.05 13.49
N ILE A 43 -8.15 13.36 12.48
CA ILE A 43 -7.46 12.28 11.74
C ILE A 43 -6.45 12.81 10.69
N ALA A 44 -6.29 14.13 10.55
CA ALA A 44 -5.29 14.75 9.67
C ALA A 44 -4.14 15.39 10.47
N HIS A 45 -3.58 14.66 11.45
CA HIS A 45 -2.31 15.10 12.02
C HIS A 45 -1.21 14.88 10.98
N GLU A 46 -0.68 15.99 10.45
CA GLU A 46 0.54 15.97 9.65
C GLU A 46 1.61 15.18 10.42
N PRO A 47 2.27 14.19 9.80
CA PRO A 47 3.22 13.37 10.52
C PRO A 47 4.35 14.26 11.05
N GLN A 48 4.60 14.15 12.35
CA GLN A 48 5.59 14.99 13.03
C GLN A 48 7.00 14.60 12.60
N VAL A 49 7.79 15.61 12.25
CA VAL A 49 9.18 15.49 11.81
C VAL A 49 10.08 15.46 13.05
N GLU A 50 10.67 14.30 13.35
CA GLU A 50 11.47 14.08 14.56
C GLU A 50 12.74 13.27 14.24
N GLU A 51 13.87 13.96 14.02
CA GLU A 51 15.12 13.31 13.62
C GLU A 51 15.64 12.30 14.66
N ALA A 52 15.50 12.60 15.95
CA ALA A 52 15.91 11.70 17.02
C ALA A 52 15.12 10.38 16.97
N LEU A 53 13.79 10.46 16.77
CA LEU A 53 12.95 9.28 16.58
C LEU A 53 13.37 8.49 15.33
N GLY A 54 13.68 9.20 14.24
CA GLY A 54 14.18 8.57 13.03
C GLY A 54 15.48 7.81 13.23
N ALA A 55 16.40 8.35 14.03
CA ALA A 55 17.64 7.66 14.38
C ALA A 55 17.38 6.34 15.13
N ASP A 56 16.46 6.37 16.10
CA ASP A 56 16.13 5.20 16.93
C ASP A 56 15.48 4.06 16.12
N PHE A 57 14.72 4.39 15.08
CA PHE A 57 13.95 3.41 14.28
C PHE A 57 14.57 3.08 12.91
N ALA A 58 15.75 3.62 12.57
CA ALA A 58 16.37 3.44 11.26
C ALA A 58 16.60 1.95 10.91
N ASP A 59 17.32 1.21 11.75
CA ASP A 59 17.66 -0.20 11.49
C ASP A 59 16.42 -1.09 11.38
N GLU A 60 15.44 -0.84 12.25
CA GLU A 60 14.18 -1.56 12.25
C GLU A 60 13.38 -1.27 10.98
N THR A 61 13.36 -0.02 10.53
CA THR A 61 12.67 0.40 9.30
C THR A 61 13.32 -0.21 8.06
N GLU A 62 14.65 -0.18 7.97
CA GLU A 62 15.34 -0.79 6.83
C GLU A 62 15.10 -2.30 6.77
N SER A 63 15.13 -2.97 7.93
CA SER A 63 14.82 -4.40 8.03
C SER A 63 13.37 -4.67 7.62
N GLY A 64 12.43 -3.85 8.07
CA GLY A 64 11.03 -3.90 7.65
C GLY A 64 10.86 -3.75 6.14
N ILE A 65 11.56 -2.80 5.50
CA ILE A 65 11.48 -2.60 4.04
C ILE A 65 12.00 -3.81 3.25
N ARG A 66 13.05 -4.48 3.77
CA ARG A 66 13.61 -5.70 3.16
C ARG A 66 12.66 -6.89 3.29
N GLU A 67 11.89 -6.96 4.38
CA GLU A 67 11.01 -8.10 4.66
C GLU A 67 9.61 -7.90 4.08
N TYR A 68 9.09 -6.68 4.12
CA TYR A 68 7.68 -6.38 3.87
C TYR A 68 7.42 -5.36 2.75
N GLY A 69 8.45 -4.72 2.19
CA GLY A 69 8.26 -3.66 1.20
C GLY A 69 7.96 -2.31 1.85
N PHE A 70 7.29 -1.42 1.12
CA PHE A 70 7.00 -0.07 1.63
C PHE A 70 5.85 -0.03 2.65
N GLU A 71 5.14 -1.14 2.79
CA GLU A 71 4.15 -1.45 3.82
C GLU A 71 4.74 -1.45 5.22
N ALA A 72 6.06 -1.56 5.33
CA ALA A 72 6.75 -1.33 6.59
C ALA A 72 6.68 0.14 7.06
N VAL A 73 6.29 1.08 6.19
CA VAL A 73 6.30 2.53 6.46
C VAL A 73 4.90 3.12 6.47
N ALA A 74 4.04 2.74 5.53
CA ALA A 74 2.65 3.16 5.48
C ALA A 74 1.78 2.08 4.83
N VAL A 75 0.47 2.18 4.98
CA VAL A 75 -0.47 1.28 4.30
C VAL A 75 -1.69 2.05 3.80
N TYR A 76 -2.15 1.69 2.61
CA TYR A 76 -3.48 2.04 2.13
C TYR A 76 -4.53 1.05 2.68
N VAL A 77 -5.49 1.57 3.46
CA VAL A 77 -6.65 0.83 3.96
C VAL A 77 -7.81 1.01 2.97
N PRO A 78 -8.31 -0.06 2.30
CA PRO A 78 -9.26 0.08 1.20
C PRO A 78 -10.70 0.39 1.65
N PHE A 79 -11.39 1.26 0.91
CA PHE A 79 -12.76 1.71 1.21
C PHE A 79 -13.84 0.65 0.98
N HIS A 80 -13.54 -0.46 0.29
CA HIS A 80 -14.47 -1.59 0.21
C HIS A 80 -14.63 -2.35 1.53
N PHE A 81 -13.71 -2.15 2.50
CA PHE A 81 -13.71 -2.91 3.75
C PHE A 81 -14.09 -2.09 4.99
N THR A 82 -13.91 -0.77 4.97
CA THR A 82 -14.16 0.10 6.13
C THR A 82 -14.54 1.52 5.71
N THR A 83 -15.24 2.24 6.59
CA THR A 83 -15.52 3.68 6.47
C THR A 83 -14.29 4.54 6.77
N ASP A 84 -13.40 4.02 7.61
CA ASP A 84 -12.14 4.64 8.02
C ASP A 84 -11.03 4.16 7.11
N TRP A 85 -11.14 4.57 5.84
CA TRP A 85 -10.21 4.24 4.78
C TRP A 85 -9.27 5.41 4.53
N GLY A 86 -8.10 5.12 3.98
CA GLY A 86 -7.10 6.15 3.73
C GLY A 86 -5.69 5.60 3.71
N ILE A 87 -4.73 6.51 3.67
CA ILE A 87 -3.30 6.19 3.76
C ILE A 87 -2.87 6.47 5.19
N TYR A 88 -2.38 5.43 5.87
CA TYR A 88 -1.95 5.49 7.26
C TYR A 88 -0.44 5.37 7.33
N PHE A 89 0.22 6.35 7.95
CA PHE A 89 1.66 6.33 8.17
C PHE A 89 1.99 5.76 9.55
N PHE A 90 3.00 4.90 9.61
CA PHE A 90 3.64 4.57 10.89
C PHE A 90 4.68 5.65 11.19
N LYS A 91 4.38 6.55 12.14
CA LYS A 91 5.18 7.75 12.44
C LYS A 91 6.66 7.42 12.62
N GLU A 92 6.96 6.40 13.42
CA GLU A 92 8.31 5.93 13.74
C GLU A 92 9.04 5.47 12.47
N ARG A 93 8.35 4.73 11.61
CA ARG A 93 8.90 4.15 10.38
C ARG A 93 9.13 5.20 9.31
N LEU A 94 8.24 6.17 9.18
CA LEU A 94 8.45 7.28 8.25
C LEU A 94 9.65 8.13 8.67
N ASN A 95 9.79 8.41 9.98
CA ASN A 95 10.98 9.10 10.50
C ASN A 95 12.25 8.25 10.30
N GLY A 96 12.19 6.94 10.56
CA GLY A 96 13.30 6.00 10.35
C GLY A 96 13.75 5.95 8.88
N PHE A 97 12.79 5.87 7.96
CA PHE A 97 13.05 5.91 6.53
C PHE A 97 13.69 7.23 6.11
N SER A 98 13.16 8.34 6.60
CA SER A 98 13.69 9.69 6.35
C SER A 98 15.11 9.85 6.88
N TYR A 99 15.43 9.25 8.03
CA TYR A 99 16.76 9.25 8.62
C TYR A 99 17.76 8.50 7.74
N ILE A 100 17.41 7.30 7.28
CA ILE A 100 18.24 6.49 6.36
C ILE A 100 18.59 7.31 5.11
N VAL A 101 17.58 7.92 4.48
CA VAL A 101 17.75 8.71 3.26
C VAL A 101 18.58 9.97 3.54
N SER A 102 18.31 10.68 4.63
CA SER A 102 19.09 11.85 5.07
C SER A 102 20.58 11.52 5.19
N ARG A 103 20.92 10.43 5.90
CA ARG A 103 22.31 10.03 6.13
C ARG A 103 23.00 9.55 4.85
N ARG A 104 22.34 8.74 4.03
CA ARG A 104 22.92 8.19 2.78
C ARG A 104 23.16 9.24 1.71
N LEU A 105 22.29 10.25 1.63
CA LEU A 105 22.36 11.30 0.62
C LEU A 105 22.92 12.63 1.16
N ASN A 106 23.29 12.68 2.44
CA ASN A 106 23.73 13.89 3.14
C ASN A 106 22.74 15.06 2.96
N LEU A 107 21.45 14.78 3.12
CA LEU A 107 20.37 15.77 3.02
C LEU A 107 19.98 16.25 4.42
N PRO A 108 19.55 17.52 4.58
CA PRO A 108 18.85 17.95 5.79
C PRO A 108 17.68 16.99 6.08
N PHE A 109 17.45 16.66 7.35
CA PHE A 109 16.48 15.64 7.72
C PHE A 109 15.06 16.00 7.26
N GLU A 110 14.66 17.25 7.40
CA GLU A 110 13.36 17.76 6.98
C GLU A 110 13.15 17.66 5.46
N ASP A 111 14.22 17.90 4.69
CA ASP A 111 14.23 17.73 3.24
C ASP A 111 14.07 16.26 2.86
N ALA A 112 14.79 15.36 3.54
CA ALA A 112 14.68 13.92 3.33
C ALA A 112 13.28 13.43 3.70
N PHE A 113 12.72 13.92 4.80
CA PHE A 113 11.36 13.60 5.26
C PHE A 113 10.32 13.96 4.22
N ALA A 114 10.32 15.21 3.74
CA ALA A 114 9.39 15.65 2.71
C ALA A 114 9.52 14.85 1.39
N CYS A 115 10.73 14.34 1.10
CA CYS A 115 10.94 13.47 -0.05
C CYS A 115 10.42 12.05 0.16
N CYS A 116 10.66 11.46 1.35
CA CYS A 116 10.21 10.13 1.72
C CYS A 116 8.68 10.07 1.82
N GLU A 117 8.07 11.01 2.55
CA GLU A 117 6.61 11.14 2.65
C GLU A 117 5.97 11.21 1.27
N ARG A 118 6.50 12.06 0.38
CA ARG A 118 5.97 12.17 -0.98
C ARG A 118 6.14 10.87 -1.77
N ALA A 119 7.23 10.14 -1.59
CA ALA A 119 7.47 8.86 -2.26
C ALA A 119 6.45 7.81 -1.81
N ILE A 120 6.27 7.65 -0.50
CA ILE A 120 5.28 6.75 0.09
C ILE A 120 3.87 7.12 -0.35
N MET A 121 3.50 8.41 -0.32
CA MET A 121 2.20 8.86 -0.81
C MET A 121 1.93 8.43 -2.25
N GLU A 122 2.93 8.47 -3.13
CA GLU A 122 2.75 8.06 -4.53
C GLU A 122 2.61 6.54 -4.68
N HIS A 123 3.29 5.76 -3.84
CA HIS A 123 3.13 4.31 -3.76
C HIS A 123 1.71 3.96 -3.27
N GLU A 124 1.30 4.48 -2.11
CA GLU A 124 -0.01 4.17 -1.52
C GLU A 124 -1.19 4.72 -2.35
N SER A 125 -1.01 5.87 -3.01
CA SER A 125 -2.01 6.41 -3.93
C SER A 125 -2.28 5.48 -5.12
N PHE A 126 -1.31 4.65 -5.52
CA PHE A 126 -1.53 3.66 -6.58
C PHE A 126 -2.52 2.58 -6.14
N HIS A 127 -2.43 2.07 -4.90
CA HIS A 127 -3.40 1.10 -4.38
C HIS A 127 -4.82 1.68 -4.28
N PHE A 128 -4.94 2.95 -3.88
CA PHE A 128 -6.22 3.67 -3.95
C PHE A 128 -6.76 3.70 -5.40
N GLN A 129 -5.92 4.03 -6.38
CA GLN A 129 -6.31 4.07 -7.79
C GLN A 129 -6.72 2.69 -8.32
N ALA A 130 -6.04 1.64 -7.89
CA ALA A 130 -6.38 0.25 -8.21
C ALA A 130 -7.78 -0.12 -7.73
N GLU A 131 -8.09 0.17 -6.46
CA GLU A 131 -9.41 -0.03 -5.87
C GLU A 131 -10.49 0.81 -6.55
N TYR A 132 -10.19 2.08 -6.83
CA TYR A 132 -11.10 2.98 -7.52
C TYR A 132 -11.43 2.48 -8.94
N CYS A 133 -10.43 1.98 -9.67
CA CYS A 133 -10.65 1.36 -10.98
C CYS A 133 -11.49 0.09 -10.86
N GLY A 134 -11.27 -0.72 -9.82
CA GLY A 134 -12.13 -1.83 -9.44
C GLY A 134 -13.58 -1.40 -9.28
N THR A 135 -13.83 -0.37 -8.48
CA THR A 135 -15.18 0.17 -8.21
C THR A 135 -15.90 0.61 -9.48
N ILE A 136 -15.19 1.28 -10.39
CA ILE A 136 -15.75 1.67 -11.70
C ILE A 136 -16.16 0.42 -12.49
N ALA A 137 -15.28 -0.59 -12.55
CA ALA A 137 -15.59 -1.85 -13.24
C ALA A 137 -16.76 -2.58 -12.58
N GLU A 138 -16.83 -2.62 -11.25
CA GLU A 138 -17.94 -3.21 -10.49
C GLU A 138 -19.26 -2.51 -10.81
N THR A 139 -19.25 -1.19 -10.91
CA THR A 139 -20.43 -0.37 -11.23
C THR A 139 -20.95 -0.66 -12.64
N ILE A 140 -20.04 -0.72 -13.63
CA ILE A 140 -20.39 -1.00 -15.03
C ILE A 140 -20.93 -2.43 -15.18
N LEU A 141 -20.25 -3.39 -14.56
CA LEU A 141 -20.58 -4.82 -14.68
C LEU A 141 -21.66 -5.27 -13.69
N ARG A 142 -22.10 -4.38 -12.79
CA ARG A 142 -23.07 -4.63 -11.71
C ARG A 142 -22.72 -5.87 -10.89
N ARG A 143 -21.43 -6.04 -10.58
CA ARG A 143 -20.89 -7.22 -9.90
C ARG A 143 -19.70 -6.83 -9.05
N ARG A 144 -19.54 -7.45 -7.88
CA ARG A 144 -18.33 -7.33 -7.04
C ARG A 144 -17.13 -8.03 -7.69
N LEU A 145 -16.01 -7.31 -7.80
CA LEU A 145 -14.75 -7.70 -8.46
C LEU A 145 -13.54 -7.44 -7.56
N TYR A 146 -13.48 -6.29 -6.88
CA TYR A 146 -12.33 -5.88 -6.07
C TYR A 146 -12.14 -6.80 -4.85
N VAL A 147 -13.21 -7.05 -4.09
CA VAL A 147 -13.12 -7.94 -2.91
C VAL A 147 -12.64 -9.35 -3.30
N PRO A 148 -13.24 -10.05 -4.29
CA PRO A 148 -12.72 -11.33 -4.75
C PRO A 148 -11.28 -11.29 -5.28
N TYR A 149 -10.88 -10.18 -5.93
CA TYR A 149 -9.52 -9.98 -6.40
C TYR A 149 -8.54 -9.90 -5.23
N ARG A 150 -8.80 -9.05 -4.23
CA ARG A 150 -7.93 -8.88 -3.07
C ARG A 150 -7.80 -10.17 -2.26
N GLU A 151 -8.90 -10.91 -2.09
CA GLU A 151 -8.88 -12.23 -1.43
C GLU A 151 -8.04 -13.27 -2.18
N HIS A 152 -8.04 -13.23 -3.52
CA HIS A 152 -7.28 -14.18 -4.33
C HIS A 152 -5.77 -13.97 -4.23
N PHE A 153 -5.32 -12.72 -4.15
CA PHE A 153 -3.92 -12.34 -4.12
C PHE A 153 -3.40 -12.06 -2.71
N LYS A 154 -3.94 -12.70 -1.66
CA LYS A 154 -3.34 -12.58 -0.32
C LYS A 154 -1.96 -13.25 -0.25
N PRO A 155 -0.98 -12.68 0.48
CA PRO A 155 -1.09 -11.45 1.28
C PRO A 155 -1.06 -10.15 0.46
N TYR A 156 -0.45 -10.16 -0.73
CA TYR A 156 -0.42 -9.04 -1.68
C TYR A 156 -0.23 -9.55 -3.12
N ASN A 157 -0.56 -8.72 -4.11
CA ASN A 157 -0.35 -9.04 -5.52
C ASN A 157 1.02 -8.52 -5.98
N GLU A 158 1.95 -9.43 -6.30
CA GLU A 158 3.32 -9.06 -6.69
C GLU A 158 3.39 -8.06 -7.87
N ASP A 159 2.51 -8.19 -8.87
CA ASP A 159 2.48 -7.28 -10.02
C ASP A 159 1.93 -5.90 -9.60
N GLU A 160 0.94 -5.85 -8.71
CA GLU A 160 0.42 -4.60 -8.15
C GLU A 160 1.52 -3.82 -7.44
N GLU A 161 2.28 -4.48 -6.55
CA GLU A 161 3.40 -3.86 -5.81
C GLU A 161 4.53 -3.38 -6.73
N ALA A 162 4.84 -4.18 -7.74
CA ALA A 162 5.84 -3.81 -8.74
C ALA A 162 5.44 -2.55 -9.51
N ILE A 163 4.17 -2.42 -9.86
CA ILE A 163 3.63 -1.25 -10.56
C ILE A 163 3.53 -0.04 -9.62
N ALA A 164 3.17 -0.22 -8.35
CA ALA A 164 3.18 0.82 -7.33
C ALA A 164 4.59 1.45 -7.21
N ASN A 165 5.62 0.61 -7.07
CA ASN A 165 7.01 1.05 -7.05
C ASN A 165 7.46 1.72 -8.36
N ALA A 166 7.07 1.18 -9.52
CA ALA A 166 7.36 1.82 -10.80
C ALA A 166 6.69 3.20 -10.91
N THR A 167 5.46 3.34 -10.42
CA THR A 167 4.70 4.60 -10.42
C THR A 167 5.37 5.64 -9.54
N MET A 168 5.72 5.26 -8.31
CA MET A 168 6.53 6.09 -7.41
C MET A 168 7.84 6.54 -8.10
N LEU A 169 8.63 5.61 -8.63
CA LEU A 169 9.94 5.90 -9.20
C LEU A 169 9.88 6.76 -10.47
N THR A 170 8.83 6.61 -11.28
CA THR A 170 8.60 7.41 -12.50
C THR A 170 7.90 8.73 -12.24
N SER A 171 7.48 9.02 -11.00
CA SER A 171 6.84 10.28 -10.62
C SER A 171 7.68 11.49 -11.06
N ARG A 172 6.99 12.51 -11.57
CA ARG A 172 7.58 13.79 -12.00
C ARG A 172 7.89 14.71 -10.81
N SER A 173 7.50 14.34 -9.59
CA SER A 173 7.77 15.11 -8.38
C SER A 173 9.27 15.43 -8.26
N PRO A 174 9.67 16.71 -8.10
CA PRO A 174 11.06 17.08 -7.83
C PRO A 174 11.61 16.42 -6.56
N ARG A 175 10.76 16.24 -5.54
CA ARG A 175 11.13 15.61 -4.27
C ARG A 175 11.56 14.15 -4.46
N ILE A 176 10.76 13.37 -5.20
CA ILE A 176 11.09 11.97 -5.51
C ILE A 176 12.32 11.89 -6.42
N ARG A 177 12.42 12.77 -7.42
CA ARG A 177 13.60 12.84 -8.31
C ARG A 177 14.89 13.01 -7.52
N ARG A 178 14.87 13.81 -6.45
CA ARG A 178 16.03 14.07 -5.58
C ARG A 178 16.53 12.82 -4.85
N ILE A 179 15.64 11.90 -4.49
CA ILE A 179 15.98 10.68 -3.73
C ILE A 179 15.85 9.38 -4.53
N ARG A 180 15.60 9.46 -5.85
CA ARG A 180 15.23 8.31 -6.70
C ARG A 180 16.24 7.17 -6.65
N GLN A 181 17.53 7.46 -6.65
CA GLN A 181 18.56 6.42 -6.62
C GLN A 181 18.50 5.61 -5.32
N GLU A 182 18.23 6.27 -4.20
CA GLU A 182 18.07 5.60 -2.91
C GLU A 182 16.79 4.76 -2.87
N LEU A 183 15.68 5.30 -3.41
CA LEU A 183 14.44 4.53 -3.58
C LEU A 183 14.67 3.26 -4.42
N GLN A 184 15.41 3.36 -5.52
CA GLN A 184 15.75 2.20 -6.36
C GLN A 184 16.59 1.17 -5.60
N SER A 185 17.56 1.63 -4.80
CA SER A 185 18.37 0.75 -3.95
C SER A 185 17.50 -0.01 -2.96
N LEU A 186 16.58 0.68 -2.28
CA LEU A 186 15.66 0.06 -1.32
C LEU A 186 14.69 -0.92 -2.01
N CYS A 187 14.05 -0.51 -3.12
CA CYS A 187 13.21 -1.42 -3.90
C CYS A 187 13.96 -2.69 -4.31
N SER A 188 15.26 -2.61 -4.64
CA SER A 188 16.03 -3.76 -5.11
C SER A 188 16.28 -4.82 -4.03
N VAL A 189 16.24 -4.43 -2.75
CA VAL A 189 16.42 -5.33 -1.61
C VAL A 189 15.10 -5.74 -0.94
N SER A 190 13.98 -5.17 -1.37
CA SER A 190 12.62 -5.53 -0.96
C SER A 190 12.18 -6.92 -1.47
N PRO A 191 11.07 -7.49 -0.93
CA PRO A 191 10.63 -8.83 -1.30
C PRO A 191 10.14 -8.94 -2.77
N PRO A 192 9.85 -10.17 -3.27
CA PRO A 192 9.20 -10.38 -4.57
C PRO A 192 7.97 -9.50 -4.77
N GLY A 193 7.76 -9.03 -6.00
CA GLY A 193 6.79 -7.99 -6.33
C GLY A 193 7.43 -6.61 -6.28
N TYR A 194 7.82 -6.14 -5.10
CA TYR A 194 8.43 -4.81 -4.93
C TYR A 194 9.68 -4.61 -5.78
N ARG A 195 10.62 -5.58 -5.74
CA ARG A 195 11.89 -5.51 -6.49
C ARG A 195 11.73 -5.73 -8.00
N ASP A 196 10.55 -6.17 -8.43
CA ASP A 196 10.24 -6.50 -9.82
C ASP A 196 9.78 -5.29 -10.64
N TYR A 197 9.78 -4.09 -10.04
CA TYR A 197 9.49 -2.80 -10.70
C TYR A 197 10.20 -2.57 -12.04
N PRO A 198 11.44 -3.05 -12.33
CA PRO A 198 12.08 -2.81 -13.63
C PRO A 198 11.30 -3.38 -14.82
N LYS A 199 10.46 -4.41 -14.62
CA LYS A 199 9.54 -4.96 -15.63
C LYS A 199 8.59 -3.88 -16.16
N TYR A 200 8.28 -2.89 -15.32
CA TYR A 200 7.28 -1.85 -15.54
C TYR A 200 7.88 -0.47 -15.86
N LEU A 201 9.22 -0.33 -15.81
CA LEU A 201 9.94 0.92 -16.16
C LEU A 201 10.20 1.08 -17.67
N ARG A 202 10.34 -0.03 -18.40
CA ARG A 202 10.78 -0.03 -19.81
C ARG A 202 9.72 0.39 -20.81
N VAL A 203 8.50 0.50 -20.35
CA VAL A 203 7.46 1.08 -21.16
C VAL A 203 7.55 2.57 -20.92
N GLU A 204 7.67 3.40 -21.97
CA GLU A 204 7.55 4.87 -21.94
C GLU A 204 6.13 5.32 -21.55
N LEU A 205 5.50 4.55 -20.67
CA LEU A 205 4.23 4.81 -20.07
C LEU A 205 4.46 5.74 -18.91
N LEU A 206 4.18 7.01 -19.17
CA LEU A 206 3.22 7.66 -18.30
C LEU A 206 2.12 6.62 -18.04
N TRP A 207 2.01 6.10 -16.83
CA TRP A 207 0.91 5.26 -16.39
C TRP A 207 -0.35 6.14 -16.38
N ILE A 208 -0.79 6.48 -17.59
CA ILE A 208 -2.06 7.10 -17.86
C ILE A 208 -3.07 6.08 -17.35
N MET A 209 -4.04 6.55 -16.59
CA MET A 209 -5.15 5.77 -16.04
C MET A 209 -5.75 4.76 -17.04
N GLU A 210 -5.66 4.99 -18.34
CA GLU A 210 -6.05 4.06 -19.40
C GLU A 210 -5.33 2.70 -19.35
N LYS A 211 -4.01 2.65 -19.16
CA LYS A 211 -3.30 1.37 -19.10
C LYS A 211 -3.46 0.66 -17.76
N LEU A 212 -3.64 1.43 -16.70
CA LEU A 212 -4.10 0.94 -15.41
C LEU A 212 -5.47 0.26 -15.55
N LYS A 213 -6.41 0.94 -16.23
CA LYS A 213 -7.72 0.36 -16.57
C LYS A 213 -7.56 -0.90 -17.39
N ASP A 214 -6.72 -0.94 -18.41
CA ASP A 214 -6.52 -2.15 -19.21
C ASP A 214 -5.93 -3.30 -18.39
N PHE A 215 -4.92 -3.03 -17.55
CA PHE A 215 -4.33 -4.00 -16.66
C PHE A 215 -5.37 -4.60 -15.71
N TYR A 216 -6.15 -3.74 -15.04
CA TYR A 216 -7.16 -4.16 -14.08
C TYR A 216 -8.39 -4.79 -14.75
N LEU A 217 -8.87 -4.25 -15.87
CA LEU A 217 -9.95 -4.85 -16.63
C LEU A 217 -9.55 -6.24 -17.12
N LYS A 218 -8.33 -6.41 -17.63
CA LYS A 218 -7.80 -7.72 -18.02
C LYS A 218 -7.71 -8.66 -16.81
N HIS A 219 -7.12 -8.21 -15.70
CA HIS A 219 -6.99 -9.04 -14.48
C HIS A 219 -8.34 -9.41 -13.88
N PHE A 220 -9.27 -8.47 -13.76
CA PHE A 220 -10.63 -8.73 -13.30
C PHE A 220 -11.35 -9.69 -14.27
N TRP A 221 -11.19 -9.51 -15.58
CA TRP A 221 -11.79 -10.37 -16.59
C TRP A 221 -11.26 -11.80 -16.59
N GLU A 222 -9.94 -11.97 -16.48
CA GLU A 222 -9.30 -13.28 -16.39
C GLU A 222 -9.70 -14.01 -15.11
N ASN A 223 -9.76 -13.29 -13.99
CA ASN A 223 -10.29 -13.83 -12.74
C ASN A 223 -11.78 -14.17 -12.84
N MET A 224 -12.58 -13.39 -13.58
CA MET A 224 -13.98 -13.73 -13.83
C MET A 224 -14.13 -15.08 -14.54
N LYS A 225 -13.27 -15.41 -15.51
CA LYS A 225 -13.32 -16.72 -16.20
C LYS A 225 -13.07 -17.88 -15.23
N LEU A 226 -12.15 -17.70 -14.28
CA LEU A 226 -11.84 -18.70 -13.25
C LEU A 226 -13.01 -18.92 -12.27
N TYR A 227 -13.78 -17.86 -11.97
CA TYR A 227 -14.98 -17.99 -11.13
C TYR A 227 -16.17 -18.60 -11.88
N SER A 228 -16.33 -18.31 -13.17
CA SER A 228 -17.42 -18.85 -13.99
C SER A 228 -17.28 -20.35 -14.24
N SER A 229 -16.06 -20.88 -14.28
CA SER A 229 -15.82 -22.33 -14.46
C SER A 229 -15.97 -23.15 -13.17
N ARG A 230 -16.03 -22.51 -12.00
CA ARG A 230 -16.11 -23.19 -10.69
C ARG A 230 -17.51 -23.19 -10.06
N ARG A 231 -18.52 -22.62 -10.71
CA ARG A 231 -19.87 -22.50 -10.14
C ARG A 231 -20.98 -22.78 -11.17
N ASP A 232 -21.49 -24.01 -11.08
CA ASP A 232 -22.92 -24.35 -11.06
C ASP A 232 -23.67 -23.59 -9.94
N LEU A 233 -23.43 -22.28 -9.75
CA LEU A 233 -24.32 -21.47 -8.93
C LEU A 233 -25.43 -20.96 -9.82
N LYS A 234 -26.56 -21.65 -9.72
CA LYS A 234 -27.90 -21.16 -10.05
C LYS A 234 -28.16 -19.84 -9.31
N CYS A 235 -27.61 -18.74 -9.80
CA CYS A 235 -28.08 -17.42 -9.44
C CYS A 235 -29.37 -17.21 -10.23
N GLN A 236 -30.50 -17.63 -9.66
CA GLN A 236 -31.80 -17.17 -10.14
C GLN A 236 -31.87 -15.68 -9.82
N VAL A 237 -31.68 -14.85 -10.85
CA VAL A 237 -32.04 -13.42 -10.77
C VAL A 237 -33.56 -13.38 -10.71
N VAL A 238 -34.10 -13.22 -9.50
CA VAL A 238 -35.50 -12.83 -9.32
C VAL A 238 -35.54 -11.32 -9.55
N ILE A 239 -36.05 -10.94 -10.73
CA ILE A 239 -36.42 -9.55 -11.00
C ILE A 239 -37.77 -9.35 -10.29
N GLY A 240 -37.75 -8.55 -9.23
CA GLY A 240 -38.94 -7.93 -8.63
C GLY A 240 -39.05 -6.50 -9.11
#